data_AF-A0A0N0V5J3-F1
#
_entry.id   AF-A0A0N0V5J3-F1
#
_cell.length_a   1.000
_cell.length_b   1.000
_cell.length_c   1.000
_cell.angle_alpha   90.00
_cell.angle_beta   90.00
_cell.angle_gamma   90.00
#
_symmetry.space_group_name_H-M   'P 1'
#
loop_
_entity.id
_entity.type
_entity.pdbx_description
1 polymer ?
#
loop_
_entity_poly.entity_id
_entity_poly.type
_entity_poly.pdbx_seq_one_letter_code
_entity_poly.pdbx_strand_id
1 'polypeptide(L)'
;MHFPSTLSALATALSLAVGTSAWAQSGDGTWVANNQFHYLTRTGWNAHKACTWRNTEDPREEGTACAYWTNAQGGIFNGRCHWYGPPYNKIDCS
;
A
#
# COMPACT_ATOMS: atom_id res chain seq x y z
N MET A 1 23.98 3.30 -5.72
CA MET A 1 22.63 3.88 -5.93
C MET A 1 22.29 4.67 -4.68
N HIS A 2 22.41 6.00 -4.72
CA HIS A 2 22.03 6.88 -3.62
C HIS A 2 20.55 7.21 -3.85
N PHE A 3 19.65 6.42 -3.27
CA PHE A 3 18.23 6.78 -3.28
C PHE A 3 18.09 8.05 -2.42
N PRO A 4 17.44 9.09 -2.94
CA PRO A 4 17.44 10.40 -2.31
C PRO A 4 16.82 10.29 -0.92
N SER A 5 17.40 11.00 0.03
CA SER A 5 17.07 11.01 1.46
C SER A 5 15.58 11.21 1.77
N THR A 6 14.78 11.64 0.79
CA THR A 6 13.33 11.82 0.86
C THR A 6 12.56 10.50 0.91
N LEU A 7 12.93 9.48 0.11
CA LEU A 7 12.26 8.17 0.14
C LEU A 7 12.52 7.46 1.48
N SER A 8 13.72 7.62 2.03
CA SER A 8 14.07 7.10 3.36
C SER A 8 13.29 7.79 4.47
N ALA A 9 13.11 9.12 4.42
CA ALA A 9 12.31 9.87 5.39
C ALA A 9 10.81 9.49 5.34
N LEU A 10 10.30 9.16 4.15
CA LEU A 10 8.95 8.62 4.00
C LEU A 10 8.81 7.24 4.60
N ALA A 11 9.77 6.36 4.32
CA ALA A 11 9.76 5.02 4.86
C ALA A 11 9.70 5.07 6.39
N THR A 12 10.47 5.95 7.04
CA THR A 12 10.40 6.14 8.50
C THR A 12 9.07 6.72 8.97
N ALA A 13 8.49 7.71 8.28
CA ALA A 13 7.17 8.25 8.65
C ALA A 13 6.04 7.21 8.54
N LEU A 14 6.05 6.38 7.49
CA LEU A 14 5.12 5.26 7.30
C LEU A 14 5.37 4.13 8.31
N SER A 15 6.62 3.90 8.71
CA SER A 15 6.98 2.92 9.75
C SER A 15 6.44 3.30 11.13
N LEU A 16 6.40 4.59 11.45
CA LEU A 16 5.83 5.11 12.69
C LEU A 16 4.30 5.07 12.70
N ALA A 17 3.65 5.00 11.53
CA ALA A 17 2.21 4.95 11.37
C ALA A 17 1.64 3.50 11.38
N VAL A 18 2.34 2.57 12.04
CA VAL A 18 1.94 1.17 12.18
C VAL A 18 0.51 1.04 12.70
N GLY A 19 -0.30 0.21 12.05
CA GLY A 19 -1.72 -0.01 12.38
C GLY A 19 -2.69 1.02 11.78
N THR A 20 -2.22 2.04 11.07
CA THR A 20 -3.10 3.00 10.38
C THR A 20 -3.09 2.81 8.86
N SER A 21 -4.16 3.22 8.20
CA SER A 21 -4.25 3.26 6.74
C SER A 21 -3.49 4.47 6.16
N ALA A 22 -2.15 4.44 6.21
CA ALA A 22 -1.31 5.60 5.88
C ALA A 22 -0.80 5.61 4.44
N TRP A 23 -0.73 6.82 3.88
CA TRP A 23 -0.09 7.16 2.60
C TRP A 23 0.87 8.32 2.84
N ALA A 24 2.03 8.30 2.19
CA ALA A 24 2.92 9.45 2.17
C ALA A 24 3.41 9.74 0.75
N GLN A 25 3.65 11.02 0.44
CA GLN A 25 4.21 11.46 -0.84
C GLN A 25 5.69 11.75 -0.73
N SER A 26 6.48 11.10 -1.57
CA SER A 26 7.91 11.33 -1.70
C SER A 26 8.19 12.66 -2.38
N GLY A 27 9.40 13.19 -2.16
CA GLY A 27 9.83 14.49 -2.71
C GLY A 27 9.86 14.54 -4.24
N ASP A 28 9.85 13.40 -4.91
CA ASP A 28 9.71 13.24 -6.37
C ASP A 28 8.23 13.19 -6.83
N GLY A 29 7.28 13.31 -5.90
CA GLY A 29 5.84 13.25 -6.15
C GLY A 29 5.23 11.84 -6.06
N THR A 30 6.06 10.80 -5.90
CA THR A 30 5.61 9.40 -5.83
C THR A 30 4.87 9.11 -4.53
N TRP A 31 3.71 8.44 -4.59
CA TRP A 31 2.96 8.05 -3.40
C TRP A 31 3.30 6.63 -2.95
N VAL A 32 3.60 6.48 -1.66
CA VAL A 32 3.95 5.22 -1.02
C VAL A 32 2.92 4.91 0.08
N ALA A 33 2.31 3.74 -0.01
CA ALA A 33 1.43 3.17 1.00
C ALA A 33 2.24 2.41 2.06
N ASN A 34 1.68 2.20 3.26
CA ASN A 34 2.29 1.26 4.19
C ASN A 34 1.89 -0.19 3.84
N ASN A 35 2.69 -1.15 4.29
CA ASN A 35 2.38 -2.57 4.18
C ASN A 35 1.33 -2.99 5.22
N GLN A 36 0.10 -2.49 5.10
CA GLN A 36 -1.01 -2.87 5.97
C GLN A 36 -2.21 -3.32 5.16
N PHE A 37 -2.91 -4.32 5.69
CA PHE A 37 -4.20 -4.73 5.20
C PHE A 37 -5.29 -4.03 6.02
N HIS A 38 -6.36 -3.61 5.35
CA HIS A 38 -7.51 -3.02 5.99
C HIS A 38 -8.79 -3.61 5.43
N TYR A 39 -9.79 -3.72 6.29
CA TYR A 39 -11.11 -4.18 5.92
C TYR A 39 -11.85 -3.10 5.16
N LEU A 40 -12.40 -3.46 4.00
CA LEU A 40 -13.23 -2.60 3.17
C LEU A 40 -14.69 -2.82 3.56
N THR A 41 -15.29 -1.85 4.23
CA THR A 41 -16.64 -2.01 4.79
C THR A 41 -17.70 -2.20 3.69
N ARG A 42 -17.48 -1.61 2.51
CA ARG A 42 -18.40 -1.71 1.37
C ARG A 42 -18.45 -3.10 0.73
N THR A 43 -17.33 -3.81 0.67
CA THR A 43 -17.24 -5.10 -0.04
C THR A 43 -17.15 -6.28 0.91
N GLY A 44 -16.68 -6.06 2.15
CA GLY A 44 -16.38 -7.10 3.13
C GLY A 44 -15.02 -7.78 2.93
N TRP A 45 -14.12 -7.17 2.16
CA TRP A 45 -12.82 -7.75 1.80
C TRP A 45 -11.68 -7.09 2.57
N ASN A 46 -10.59 -7.81 2.80
CA ASN A 46 -9.34 -7.23 3.33
C ASN A 46 -8.43 -6.82 2.17
N ALA A 47 -8.17 -5.53 2.00
CA ALA A 47 -7.32 -5.03 0.95
C ALA A 47 -5.98 -4.54 1.49
N HIS A 48 -4.90 -4.96 0.84
CA HIS A 48 -3.59 -4.35 1.02
C HIS A 48 -3.67 -2.87 0.60
N LYS A 49 -3.12 -1.95 1.41
CA LYS A 49 -3.23 -0.51 1.19
C LYS A 49 -2.77 -0.08 -0.20
N ALA A 50 -1.71 -0.71 -0.70
CA ALA A 50 -1.18 -0.53 -2.05
C ALA A 50 -2.22 -0.78 -3.16
N CYS A 51 -3.23 -1.61 -2.90
CA CYS A 51 -4.30 -1.99 -3.82
C CYS A 51 -5.59 -1.18 -3.63
N THR A 52 -5.56 -0.08 -2.88
CA THR A 52 -6.69 0.84 -2.78
C THR A 52 -6.36 2.19 -3.39
N TRP A 53 -7.37 2.95 -3.80
CA TRP A 53 -7.17 4.33 -4.16
C TRP A 53 -6.88 5.16 -2.91
N ARG A 54 -5.96 6.12 -3.03
CA ARG A 54 -5.49 6.93 -1.91
C ARG A 54 -6.66 7.59 -1.19
N ASN A 55 -6.69 7.45 0.14
CA ASN A 55 -7.74 7.99 1.01
C ASN A 55 -9.17 7.53 0.66
N THR A 56 -9.30 6.35 0.05
CA THR A 56 -10.60 5.72 -0.21
C THR A 56 -10.61 4.29 0.34
N GLU A 57 -11.81 3.70 0.40
CA GLU A 57 -12.04 2.25 0.56
C GLU A 57 -12.27 1.56 -0.79
N ASP A 58 -11.94 2.22 -1.90
CA ASP A 58 -12.18 1.67 -3.23
C ASP A 58 -10.96 0.85 -3.69
N PRO A 59 -11.12 -0.47 -3.89
CA PRO A 59 -10.02 -1.30 -4.35
C PRO A 59 -9.74 -1.10 -5.84
N ARG A 60 -8.50 -1.34 -6.23
CA ARG A 60 -8.08 -1.43 -7.63
C ARG A 60 -8.53 -2.77 -8.22
N GLU A 61 -8.77 -2.79 -9.51
CA GLU A 61 -9.17 -4.00 -10.26
C GLU A 61 -8.05 -5.06 -10.30
N GLU A 62 -8.43 -6.31 -10.53
CA GLU A 62 -7.52 -7.45 -10.73
C GLU A 62 -6.46 -7.14 -11.80
N GLY A 63 -5.20 -7.50 -11.53
CA GLY A 63 -4.08 -7.32 -12.45
C GLY A 63 -3.60 -5.87 -12.61
N THR A 64 -4.28 -4.90 -11.99
CA THR A 64 -3.85 -3.49 -12.00
C THR A 64 -2.58 -3.31 -11.18
N ALA A 65 -1.68 -2.44 -11.63
CA ALA A 65 -0.50 -2.09 -10.84
C ALA A 65 -0.91 -1.50 -9.49
N CYS A 66 -0.38 -2.07 -8.40
CA CYS A 66 -0.53 -1.46 -7.08
C CYS A 66 0.36 -0.22 -6.95
N ALA A 67 0.00 0.65 -6.02
CA ALA A 67 0.89 1.72 -5.60
C ALA A 67 2.17 1.15 -4.97
N TYR A 68 3.22 1.97 -4.93
CA TYR A 68 4.40 1.62 -4.14
C TYR A 68 4.00 1.44 -2.68
N TRP A 69 4.63 0.49 -2.00
CA TRP A 69 4.42 0.26 -0.59
C TRP A 69 5.73 -0.04 0.13
N THR A 70 5.77 0.22 1.44
CA THR A 70 6.95 -0.06 2.26
C THR A 70 6.65 -1.02 3.40
N ASN A 71 7.56 -1.97 3.62
CA ASN A 71 7.50 -2.93 4.73
C ASN A 71 7.96 -2.35 6.08
N ALA A 72 8.12 -1.02 6.19
CA ALA A 72 8.65 -0.35 7.37
C ALA A 72 10.13 -0.68 7.72
N GLN A 73 10.82 -1.47 6.89
CA GLN A 73 12.27 -1.73 7.01
C GLN A 73 13.10 -0.96 5.98
N GLY A 74 12.51 0.08 5.37
CA GLY A 74 13.16 0.89 4.33
C GLY A 74 13.08 0.30 2.93
N GLY A 75 12.51 -0.90 2.76
CA GLY A 75 12.22 -1.46 1.44
C GLY A 75 11.00 -0.78 0.82
N ILE A 76 11.08 -0.48 -0.47
CA ILE A 76 9.93 -0.02 -1.27
C ILE A 76 9.68 -1.07 -2.34
N PHE A 77 8.42 -1.49 -2.45
CA PHE A 77 7.98 -2.58 -3.29
C PHE A 77 6.79 -2.12 -4.14
N ASN A 78 6.58 -2.80 -5.25
CA ASN A 78 5.41 -2.67 -6.11
C ASN A 78 5.10 -4.03 -6.74
N GLY A 79 3.98 -4.12 -7.45
CA GLY A 79 3.52 -5.37 -8.06
C GLY A 79 2.17 -5.18 -8.75
N ARG A 80 1.35 -6.22 -8.75
CA ARG A 80 -0.03 -6.19 -9.23
C ARG A 80 -1.03 -6.58 -8.14
N CYS A 81 -2.22 -6.01 -8.25
CA CYS A 81 -3.32 -6.34 -7.38
C CYS A 81 -3.94 -7.68 -7.76
N HIS A 82 -4.07 -8.55 -6.76
CA HIS A 82 -4.65 -9.88 -6.89
C HIS A 82 -5.80 -10.06 -5.90
N TRP A 83 -6.96 -10.42 -6.43
CA TRP A 83 -8.21 -10.67 -5.74
C TRP A 83 -8.33 -12.16 -5.45
N TYR A 84 -8.16 -12.50 -4.19
CA TYR A 84 -8.38 -13.83 -3.66
C TYR A 84 -9.82 -13.92 -3.14
N GLY A 85 -10.67 -14.59 -3.90
CA GLY A 85 -12.06 -14.85 -3.51
C GLY A 85 -12.21 -15.73 -2.26
N PRO A 86 -13.44 -16.19 -1.96
CA PRO A 86 -13.70 -17.04 -0.81
C PRO A 86 -12.79 -18.28 -0.80
N PRO A 87 -12.25 -18.69 0.36
CA PRO A 87 -12.54 -18.18 1.70
C PRO A 87 -11.70 -16.97 2.13
N TYR A 88 -10.77 -16.49 1.29
CA TYR A 88 -9.79 -15.49 1.69
C TYR A 88 -10.36 -14.06 1.71
N ASN A 89 -11.22 -13.72 0.74
CA ASN A 89 -11.79 -12.39 0.54
C ASN A 89 -10.72 -11.28 0.74
N LYS A 90 -9.60 -11.44 0.04
CA LYS A 90 -8.38 -10.65 0.23
C LYS A 90 -7.95 -10.04 -1.09
N ILE A 91 -7.46 -8.81 -1.06
CA ILE A 91 -6.81 -8.16 -2.20
C ILE A 91 -5.35 -7.90 -1.81
N ASP A 92 -4.41 -8.49 -2.53
CA ASP A 92 -2.99 -8.40 -2.25
C ASP A 92 -2.23 -7.67 -3.34
N CYS A 93 -1.07 -7.12 -3.02
CA CYS A 93 -0.11 -6.59 -4.00
C CYS A 93 1.09 -7.53 -4.05
N SER A 94 1.22 -8.31 -5.12
CA SER A 94 2.30 -9.29 -5.32
C SER A 94 2.91 -9.24 -6.72
#